data_AF-A0A1F3TFH1-F1
#
_entry.id   AF-A0A1F3TFH1-F1
#
_cell.length_a   1.000
_cell.length_b   1.000
_cell.length_c   1.000
_cell.angle_alpha   90.00
_cell.angle_beta   90.00
_cell.angle_gamma   90.00
#
_symmetry.space_group_name_H-M   'P 1'
#
loop_
_entity.id
_entity.type
_entity.pdbx_description
1 polymer ?
#
loop_
_entity_poly.entity_id
_entity_poly.type
_entity_poly.pdbx_seq_one_letter_code
_entity_poly.pdbx_strand_id
1 'polypeptide(L)'
;MDNAAIQKINKQFRGKNKPTDVVSLSYISPKKTRSTANYFLAGEIFISIPYARKQAQDLGHAFDYEVSFLFIHGLLHVFGYDHEKPQDYKEMFDLTDEILMAYRT
;
A
#
# COMPACT_ATOMS: atom_id res chain seq x y z
N MET A 1 -6.02 5.76 -9.34
CA MET A 1 -6.37 5.26 -10.69
C MET A 1 -7.75 4.62 -10.68
N ASP A 2 -8.30 4.25 -11.84
CA ASP A 2 -9.55 3.50 -11.95
C ASP A 2 -9.33 1.97 -11.79
N ASN A 3 -10.43 1.21 -11.69
CA ASN A 3 -10.39 -0.25 -11.49
C ASN A 3 -9.80 -1.02 -12.69
N ALA A 4 -9.99 -0.53 -13.92
CA ALA A 4 -9.47 -1.18 -15.11
C ALA A 4 -7.95 -1.01 -15.20
N ALA A 5 -7.44 0.16 -14.85
CA ALA A 5 -6.02 0.46 -14.75
C ALA A 5 -5.34 -0.40 -13.68
N ILE A 6 -5.89 -0.45 -12.45
CA ILE A 6 -5.25 -1.24 -11.39
C ILE A 6 -5.32 -2.74 -11.65
N GLN A 7 -6.36 -3.23 -12.34
CA GLN A 7 -6.43 -4.63 -12.77
C GLN A 7 -5.29 -4.99 -13.73
N LYS A 8 -4.93 -4.09 -14.65
CA LYS A 8 -3.78 -4.29 -15.55
C LYS A 8 -2.48 -4.37 -14.75
N ILE A 9 -2.28 -3.47 -13.78
CA ILE A 9 -1.12 -3.47 -12.88
C ILE A 9 -1.07 -4.77 -12.04
N ASN A 10 -2.18 -5.15 -11.42
CA ASN A 10 -2.28 -6.36 -10.60
C ASN A 10 -2.01 -7.63 -11.42
N LYS A 11 -2.49 -7.68 -12.66
CA LYS A 11 -2.16 -8.76 -13.60
C LYS A 11 -0.69 -8.77 -13.96
N GLN A 12 -0.12 -7.61 -14.31
CA GLN A 12 1.26 -7.49 -14.77
C GLN A 12 2.27 -7.86 -13.69
N PHE A 13 2.09 -7.37 -12.46
CA PHE A 13 3.10 -7.50 -11.41
C PHE A 13 2.81 -8.61 -10.40
N ARG A 14 1.55 -8.99 -10.21
CA ARG A 14 1.14 -10.04 -9.24
C ARG A 14 0.49 -11.25 -9.89
N GLY A 15 0.34 -11.28 -11.22
CA GLY A 15 -0.34 -12.36 -11.94
C GLY A 15 -1.85 -12.45 -11.69
N LYS A 16 -2.44 -11.48 -10.98
CA LYS A 16 -3.85 -11.51 -10.55
C LYS A 16 -4.70 -10.67 -11.50
N ASN A 17 -5.45 -11.31 -12.40
CA ASN A 17 -6.34 -10.63 -13.36
C ASN A 17 -7.67 -10.16 -12.73
N LYS A 18 -7.61 -9.41 -11.64
CA LYS A 18 -8.76 -8.80 -10.97
C LYS A 18 -8.38 -7.43 -10.41
N PRO A 19 -9.33 -6.48 -10.33
CA PRO A 19 -9.07 -5.21 -9.65
C PRO A 19 -8.78 -5.46 -8.16
N THR A 20 -8.06 -4.52 -7.55
CA THR A 20 -7.77 -4.46 -6.12
C THR A 20 -7.78 -3.00 -5.70
N ASP A 21 -7.75 -2.74 -4.41
CA ASP A 21 -7.63 -1.44 -3.79
C ASP A 21 -6.21 -0.84 -3.90
N VAL A 22 -5.17 -1.61 -3.58
CA VAL A 22 -3.78 -1.18 -3.62
C VAL A 22 -2.83 -2.25 -4.19
N VAL A 23 -1.82 -1.81 -4.95
CA VAL A 23 -0.66 -2.61 -5.36
C VAL A 23 0.61 -1.85 -4.99
N SER A 24 1.48 -2.49 -4.22
CA SER A 24 2.79 -1.96 -3.84
C SER A 24 3.91 -2.74 -4.53
N LEU A 25 4.87 -2.01 -5.10
CA LEU A 25 6.08 -2.56 -5.70
C LEU A 25 7.29 -2.07 -4.89
N SER A 26 8.01 -2.98 -4.25
CA SER A 26 9.26 -2.65 -3.57
C SER A 26 10.45 -2.73 -4.51
N TYR A 27 11.28 -1.69 -4.51
CA TYR A 27 12.58 -1.66 -5.20
C TYR A 27 13.75 -1.77 -4.21
N ILE A 28 13.44 -1.88 -2.92
CA ILE A 28 14.43 -2.11 -1.87
C ILE A 28 14.96 -3.54 -2.01
N SER A 29 16.23 -3.66 -2.37
CA SER A 29 16.92 -4.94 -2.43
C SER A 29 18.20 -4.88 -1.61
N PRO A 30 18.50 -5.89 -0.77
CA PRO A 30 19.75 -5.96 0.00
C PRO A 30 21.02 -5.82 -0.87
N LYS A 31 20.92 -6.13 -2.18
CA LYS A 31 22.05 -6.10 -3.12
C LYS A 31 22.18 -4.79 -3.91
N LYS A 32 21.18 -3.90 -3.87
CA LYS A 32 21.14 -2.65 -4.68
C LYS A 32 21.22 -1.36 -3.86
N THR A 33 21.29 -1.44 -2.53
CA THR A 33 21.35 -0.27 -1.63
C THR A 33 22.74 0.38 -1.54
N ARG A 34 23.74 -0.07 -2.31
CA ARG A 34 25.04 0.61 -2.46
C ARG A 34 24.98 1.73 -3.51
N SER A 35 23.97 2.58 -3.43
CA SER A 35 23.93 3.82 -4.21
C SER A 35 24.66 4.91 -3.43
N THR A 36 25.61 5.59 -4.07
CA THR A 36 26.24 6.81 -3.54
C THR A 36 25.34 8.04 -3.71
N ALA A 37 24.13 7.88 -4.24
CA ALA A 37 23.16 8.96 -4.36
C ALA A 37 22.51 9.25 -3.00
N ASN A 38 22.34 10.53 -2.69
CA ASN A 38 21.67 11.00 -1.47
C ASN A 38 20.17 10.64 -1.40
N TYR A 39 19.62 10.08 -2.47
CA TYR A 39 18.23 9.64 -2.58
C TYR A 39 18.17 8.29 -3.29
N PHE A 40 17.25 7.43 -2.86
CA PHE A 40 16.94 6.19 -3.56
C PHE A 40 15.43 6.09 -3.81
N LEU A 41 15.06 5.46 -4.94
CA LEU A 41 13.68 5.15 -5.24
C LEU A 41 13.29 3.88 -4.48
N ALA A 42 12.45 4.02 -3.44
CA ALA A 42 12.06 2.91 -2.58
C ALA A 42 11.06 1.95 -3.27
N GLY A 43 10.14 2.48 -4.07
CA GLY A 43 9.08 1.69 -4.67
C GLY A 43 8.01 2.55 -5.34
N GLU A 44 6.93 1.88 -5.74
CA GLU A 44 5.72 2.51 -6.31
C GLU A 44 4.48 1.97 -5.60
N ILE A 45 3.48 2.84 -5.41
CA ILE A 45 2.18 2.49 -4.81
C ILE A 45 1.08 2.93 -5.77
N PHE A 46 0.23 1.99 -6.15
CA PHE A 46 -0.90 2.22 -7.02
C PHE A 46 -2.20 2.02 -6.24
N ILE A 47 -2.99 3.08 -6.09
CA ILE A 47 -4.27 3.06 -5.36
C ILE A 47 -5.45 3.25 -6.32
N SER A 48 -6.46 2.40 -6.20
CA SER A 48 -7.72 2.54 -6.91
C SER A 48 -8.69 3.45 -6.14
N ILE A 49 -9.02 4.59 -6.74
CA ILE A 49 -9.93 5.58 -6.14
C ILE A 49 -11.38 5.08 -6.07
N PRO A 50 -11.94 4.41 -7.11
CA PRO A 50 -13.26 3.81 -7.01
C PRO A 50 -13.35 2.74 -5.92
N TYR A 51 -12.31 1.92 -5.76
CA TYR A 51 -12.27 0.88 -4.72
C TYR A 51 -12.20 1.49 -3.32
N ALA A 52 -11.28 2.44 -3.11
CA ALA A 52 -11.18 3.18 -1.84
C ALA A 52 -12.50 3.87 -1.49
N ARG A 53 -13.18 4.50 -2.45
CA ARG A 53 -14.50 5.12 -2.20
C ARG A 53 -15.55 4.10 -1.76
N LYS A 54 -15.57 2.93 -2.41
CA LYS A 54 -16.48 1.84 -2.05
C LYS A 54 -16.17 1.29 -0.65
N GLN A 55 -14.90 1.01 -0.34
CA GLN A 55 -14.50 0.55 0.99
C GLN A 55 -14.85 1.56 2.07
N ALA A 56 -14.63 2.85 1.81
CA ALA A 56 -14.99 3.89 2.74
C ALA A 56 -16.48 3.92 3.09
N GLN A 57 -17.33 3.71 2.08
CA GLN A 57 -18.78 3.60 2.27
C GLN A 57 -19.17 2.32 3.00
N ASP A 58 -18.62 1.18 2.58
CA ASP A 58 -18.95 -0.14 3.14
C ASP A 58 -18.49 -0.26 4.61
N LEU A 59 -17.37 0.38 4.99
CA LEU A 59 -16.81 0.37 6.35
C LEU A 59 -17.24 1.57 7.22
N GLY A 60 -17.97 2.54 6.65
CA GLY A 60 -18.53 3.67 7.39
C GLY A 60 -17.51 4.70 7.89
N HIS A 61 -16.38 4.86 7.21
CA HIS A 61 -15.37 5.88 7.54
C HIS A 61 -15.18 6.92 6.42
N ALA A 62 -14.43 7.97 6.69
CA ALA A 62 -14.16 9.03 5.71
C ALA A 62 -13.34 8.51 4.52
N PHE A 63 -13.60 9.03 3.32
CA PHE A 63 -12.83 8.68 2.13
C PHE A 63 -11.33 9.00 2.29
N ASP A 64 -11.00 10.15 2.89
CA ASP A 64 -9.61 10.55 3.10
C ASP A 64 -8.90 9.63 4.11
N TYR A 65 -9.64 9.07 5.07
CA TYR A 65 -9.10 8.04 5.95
C TYR A 65 -8.71 6.78 5.18
N GLU A 66 -9.60 6.27 4.33
CA GLU A 66 -9.33 5.06 3.55
C GLU A 66 -8.12 5.24 2.62
N VAL A 67 -8.01 6.39 1.94
CA VAL A 67 -6.85 6.68 1.08
C VAL A 67 -5.57 6.77 1.91
N SER A 68 -5.63 7.38 3.10
CA SER A 68 -4.46 7.48 4.00
C SER A 68 -4.04 6.12 4.51
N PHE A 69 -5.00 5.29 4.92
CA PHE A 69 -4.79 3.91 5.33
C PHE A 69 -4.14 3.10 4.20
N LEU A 70 -4.71 3.12 2.99
CA LEU A 70 -4.16 2.40 1.83
C LEU A 70 -2.76 2.88 1.44
N PHE A 71 -2.47 4.17 1.58
CA PHE A 71 -1.14 4.70 1.33
C PHE A 71 -0.12 4.22 2.37
N ILE A 72 -0.41 4.33 3.66
CA ILE A 72 0.48 3.86 4.74
C ILE A 72 0.68 2.35 4.63
N HIS A 73 -0.41 1.60 4.48
CA HIS A 73 -0.38 0.16 4.26
C HIS A 73 0.49 -0.21 3.05
N GLY A 74 0.29 0.49 1.93
CA GLY A 74 1.09 0.31 0.74
C GLY A 74 2.58 0.64 0.94
N LEU A 75 2.88 1.66 1.74
CA LEU A 75 4.24 2.08 2.09
C LEU A 75 4.95 1.04 2.95
N LEU A 76 4.27 0.49 3.96
CA LEU A 76 4.82 -0.57 4.80
C LEU A 76 5.20 -1.80 3.98
N HIS A 77 4.38 -2.18 2.99
CA HIS A 77 4.75 -3.23 2.03
C HIS A 77 6.00 -2.88 1.21
N VAL A 78 6.18 -1.62 0.80
CA VAL A 78 7.41 -1.18 0.10
C VAL A 78 8.65 -1.39 0.99
N PHE A 79 8.53 -1.19 2.30
CA PHE A 79 9.61 -1.39 3.26
C PHE A 79 9.78 -2.83 3.77
N GLY A 80 8.99 -3.78 3.25
CA GLY A 80 9.15 -5.21 3.52
C GLY A 80 8.33 -5.74 4.69
N TYR A 81 7.42 -4.94 5.25
CA TYR A 81 6.39 -5.47 6.13
C TYR A 81 5.38 -6.28 5.30
N ASP A 82 4.87 -7.35 5.90
CA ASP A 82 3.84 -8.19 5.30
C ASP A 82 2.79 -8.53 6.37
N HIS A 83 1.66 -9.06 5.94
CA HIS A 83 0.51 -9.36 6.77
C HIS A 83 -0.14 -10.70 6.40
N GLU A 84 0.50 -11.50 5.52
CA GLU A 84 -0.01 -12.83 5.15
C GLU A 84 0.06 -13.85 6.31
N LYS A 85 0.95 -13.64 7.30
CA LYS A 85 1.02 -14.45 8.51
C LYS A 85 0.42 -13.71 9.71
N PRO A 86 -0.20 -14.39 10.67
CA PRO A 86 -0.85 -13.74 11.82
C PRO A 86 0.08 -12.84 12.65
N GLN A 87 1.36 -13.23 12.77
CA GLN A 87 2.35 -12.49 13.56
C GLN A 87 2.74 -11.19 12.86
N ASP A 88 3.01 -11.27 11.56
CA ASP A 88 3.36 -10.12 10.71
C ASP A 88 2.14 -9.18 10.53
N TYR A 89 0.93 -9.74 10.46
CA TYR A 89 -0.33 -8.98 10.40
C TYR A 89 -0.47 -8.02 11.58
N LYS A 90 -0.27 -8.51 12.81
CA LYS A 90 -0.42 -7.68 14.00
C LYS A 90 0.59 -6.52 13.99
N GLU A 91 1.85 -6.82 13.69
CA GLU A 91 2.92 -5.82 13.63
C GLU A 91 2.62 -4.74 12.59
N MET A 92 2.28 -5.12 11.36
CA MET A 92 1.99 -4.19 10.29
C MET A 92 0.74 -3.36 10.56
N PHE A 93 -0.30 -3.98 11.13
CA PHE A 93 -1.56 -3.30 11.44
C PHE A 93 -1.36 -2.26 12.55
N ASP A 94 -0.71 -2.63 13.66
CA ASP A 94 -0.43 -1.71 14.76
C ASP A 94 0.38 -0.50 14.28
N LEU A 95 1.38 -0.73 13.43
CA LEU A 95 2.21 0.34 12.86
C LEU A 95 1.42 1.24 11.90
N THR A 96 0.48 0.67 11.14
CA THR A 96 -0.42 1.45 10.27
C THR A 96 -1.26 2.40 11.10
N ASP A 97 -1.87 1.90 12.18
CA ASP A 97 -2.70 2.68 13.09
C ASP A 97 -1.89 3.76 13.82
N GLU A 98 -0.70 3.43 14.33
CA GLU A 98 0.19 4.38 14.99
C GLU A 98 0.52 5.58 14.08
N ILE A 99 0.95 5.31 12.84
CA ILE A 99 1.28 6.36 11.87
C ILE A 99 0.03 7.17 11.54
N LEU A 100 -1.11 6.52 11.31
CA LEU A 100 -2.35 7.19 10.93
C LEU A 100 -2.88 8.11 12.04
N MET A 101 -2.70 7.73 13.31
CA MET A 101 -3.03 8.57 14.46
C MET A 101 -2.09 9.76 14.61
N ALA A 102 -0.78 9.57 14.35
CA ALA A 102 0.21 10.64 14.48
C ALA A 102 -0.03 11.82 13.53
N TYR A 103 -0.61 11.58 12.34
CA TYR A 103 -0.81 12.60 11.30
C TYR A 103 -2.25 13.14 11.19
N ARG A 104 -3.13 12.81 12.15
CA ARG A 104 -4.54 13.24 12.16
C ARG A 104 -4.81 14.55 12.92
N THR A 105 -3.78 15.40 13.10
CA THR A 105 -3.87 16.73 13.74
C THR A 105 -4.81 17.69 13.05
#